data_AF-A0A8T4VFS3-F1
#
_entry.id   AF-A0A8T4VFS3-F1
#
_cell.length_a   1.000
_cell.length_b   1.000
_cell.length_c   1.000
_cell.angle_alpha   90.00
_cell.angle_beta   90.00
_cell.angle_gamma   90.00
#
_symmetry.space_group_name_H-M   'P 1'
#
loop_
_entity.id
_entity.type
_entity.pdbx_description
1 polymer ?
#
loop_
_entity_poly.entity_id
_entity_poly.type
_entity_poly.pdbx_seq_one_letter_code
_entity_poly.pdbx_strand_id
1 'polypeptide(L)'
;MARKDPEEKSYPEEEQGIEKEETEDEKEMDMDTGKKEEEPYDEAGREKLVDEDEMTPEEEGFMEGTEGKKVREEQRKKKKME
;
A
#
# COMPACT_ATOMS: atom_id res chain seq x y z
N MET A 1 -44.85 1.42 31.58
CA MET A 1 -44.41 1.03 30.22
C MET A 1 -42.90 1.02 30.21
N ALA A 2 -42.27 -0.16 30.16
CA ALA A 2 -40.82 -0.25 29.99
C ALA A 2 -40.49 0.16 28.53
N ARG A 3 -39.57 1.10 28.35
CA ARG A 3 -39.01 1.42 27.03
C ARG A 3 -38.15 0.22 26.64
N LYS A 4 -38.47 -0.46 25.53
CA LYS A 4 -37.57 -1.45 24.95
C LYS A 4 -36.30 -0.71 24.53
N ASP A 5 -35.16 -1.09 25.08
CA ASP A 5 -33.86 -0.64 24.58
C ASP A 5 -33.74 -1.04 23.10
N PRO A 6 -33.25 -0.15 22.23
CA PRO A 6 -33.09 -0.48 20.82
C PRO A 6 -32.11 -1.65 20.70
N GLU A 7 -32.55 -2.75 20.10
CA GLU A 7 -31.67 -3.84 19.71
C GLU A 7 -30.58 -3.26 18.79
N GLU A 8 -29.38 -3.16 19.33
CA GLU A 8 -28.20 -2.67 18.63
C GLU A 8 -27.85 -3.70 17.56
N LYS A 9 -28.23 -3.42 16.30
CA LYS A 9 -27.93 -4.29 15.16
C LYS A 9 -26.43 -4.20 14.90
N SER A 10 -25.67 -5.15 15.45
CA SER A 10 -24.27 -5.35 15.10
C SER A 10 -24.20 -6.02 13.74
N TYR A 11 -23.59 -5.33 12.78
CA TYR A 11 -23.30 -5.87 11.45
C TYR A 11 -21.84 -6.36 11.41
N PRO A 12 -21.53 -7.41 10.63
CA PRO A 12 -20.15 -7.87 10.43
C PRO A 12 -19.25 -6.73 9.93
N GLU A 13 -17.98 -6.73 10.34
CA GLU A 13 -16.98 -5.72 9.96
C GLU A 13 -16.81 -5.61 8.43
N GLU A 14 -16.87 -6.75 7.72
CA GLU A 14 -16.81 -6.82 6.26
C GLU A 14 -17.96 -6.04 5.59
N GLU A 15 -19.17 -6.03 6.17
CA GLU A 15 -20.31 -5.25 5.65
C GLU A 15 -20.21 -3.75 5.95
N GLN A 16 -19.29 -3.37 6.85
CA GLN A 16 -18.99 -1.98 7.20
C GLN A 16 -17.82 -1.40 6.39
N GLY A 17 -17.24 -2.20 5.49
CA GLY A 17 -16.06 -1.80 4.70
C GLY A 17 -14.76 -1.78 5.49
N ILE A 18 -14.71 -2.48 6.63
CA ILE A 18 -13.48 -2.65 7.41
C ILE A 18 -12.79 -3.90 6.85
N GLU A 19 -11.83 -3.69 5.95
CA GLU A 19 -11.00 -4.77 5.41
C GLU A 19 -9.98 -5.25 6.45
N LYS A 20 -9.61 -6.54 6.35
CA LYS A 20 -8.55 -7.11 7.18
C LYS A 20 -7.21 -6.50 6.79
N GLU A 21 -6.35 -6.29 7.77
CA GLU A 21 -4.99 -5.79 7.53
C GLU A 21 -4.19 -6.86 6.76
N GLU A 22 -3.87 -6.58 5.50
CA GLU A 22 -3.03 -7.44 4.64
C GLU A 22 -1.55 -7.24 4.96
N THR A 23 -0.80 -8.34 4.95
CA THR A 23 0.67 -8.31 5.02
C THR A 23 1.29 -7.78 3.72
N GLU A 24 2.55 -7.32 3.77
CA GLU A 24 3.27 -6.86 2.57
C GLU A 24 3.38 -7.96 1.50
N ASP A 25 3.69 -9.20 1.92
CA ASP A 25 3.77 -10.36 1.01
C ASP A 25 2.42 -10.65 0.31
N GLU A 26 1.29 -10.50 1.02
CA GLU A 26 -0.05 -10.68 0.45
C GLU A 26 -0.37 -9.60 -0.58
N LYS A 27 0.00 -8.34 -0.30
CA LYS A 27 -0.18 -7.22 -1.23
C LYS A 27 0.65 -7.38 -2.50
N GLU A 28 1.91 -7.80 -2.37
CA GLU A 28 2.78 -8.05 -3.51
C GLU A 28 2.21 -9.17 -4.40
N MET A 29 1.80 -10.28 -3.79
CA MET A 29 1.18 -11.40 -4.52
C MET A 29 -0.14 -11.00 -5.19
N ASP A 30 -0.94 -10.14 -4.56
CA ASP A 30 -2.19 -9.65 -5.14
C ASP A 30 -1.96 -8.71 -6.32
N MET A 31 -0.88 -7.91 -6.31
CA MET A 31 -0.44 -7.15 -7.48
C MET A 31 0.05 -8.09 -8.61
N ASP A 32 0.90 -9.06 -8.28
CA ASP A 32 1.41 -10.06 -9.26
C ASP A 32 0.30 -10.90 -9.92
N THR A 33 -0.74 -11.24 -9.16
CA THR A 33 -1.87 -11.99 -9.68
C THR A 33 -2.93 -11.11 -10.35
N GLY A 34 -2.75 -9.79 -10.34
CA GLY A 34 -3.68 -8.80 -10.88
C GLY A 34 -4.99 -8.69 -10.08
N LYS A 35 -5.01 -9.15 -8.82
CA LYS A 35 -6.15 -8.92 -7.91
C LYS A 35 -6.20 -7.48 -7.42
N LYS A 36 -5.04 -6.84 -7.31
CA LYS A 36 -4.86 -5.45 -6.88
C LYS A 36 -4.08 -4.70 -7.94
N GLU A 37 -4.48 -3.46 -8.21
CA GLU A 37 -3.78 -2.61 -9.16
C GLU A 37 -2.52 -2.00 -8.52
N GLU A 38 -1.51 -1.75 -9.35
CA GLU A 38 -0.26 -1.13 -8.93
C GLU A 38 -0.46 0.39 -8.79
N GLU A 39 -0.48 0.86 -7.55
CA GLU A 39 -0.65 2.28 -7.26
C GLU A 39 0.69 3.03 -7.32
N PRO A 40 0.87 4.03 -8.20
CA PRO A 40 2.14 4.75 -8.36
C PRO A 40 2.48 5.69 -7.19
N TYR A 41 1.53 5.93 -6.29
CA TYR A 41 1.73 6.72 -5.08
C TYR A 41 2.15 5.88 -3.87
N ASP A 42 1.97 4.55 -3.95
CA ASP A 42 2.50 3.61 -2.98
C ASP A 42 3.90 3.18 -3.39
N GLU A 43 4.81 3.04 -2.41
CA GLU A 43 6.22 2.69 -2.69
C GLU A 43 6.34 1.35 -3.44
N ALA A 44 5.57 0.34 -3.03
CA ALA A 44 5.59 -0.99 -3.64
C ALA A 44 5.01 -0.99 -5.07
N GLY A 45 3.86 -0.33 -5.29
CA GLY A 45 3.25 -0.25 -6.63
C GLY A 45 4.13 0.51 -7.62
N ARG A 46 4.76 1.59 -7.15
CA ARG A 46 5.76 2.33 -7.92
C ARG A 46 6.99 1.51 -8.30
N GLU A 47 7.56 0.77 -7.36
CA GLU A 47 8.75 -0.05 -7.64
C GLU A 47 8.42 -1.12 -8.68
N LYS A 48 7.23 -1.74 -8.57
CA LYS A 48 6.70 -2.69 -9.55
C LYS A 48 6.57 -2.09 -10.94
N LEU A 49 6.00 -0.90 -11.06
CA LEU A 49 5.89 -0.20 -12.36
C LEU A 49 7.26 0.08 -12.99
N VAL A 50 8.30 0.31 -12.17
CA VAL A 50 9.68 0.47 -12.67
C VAL A 50 10.27 -0.87 -13.12
N ASP A 51 10.04 -1.94 -12.36
CA ASP A 51 10.51 -3.28 -12.67
C ASP A 51 9.83 -3.86 -13.94
N GLU A 52 8.57 -3.50 -14.19
CA GLU A 52 7.78 -3.90 -15.36
C GLU A 52 8.02 -3.02 -16.60
N ASP A 53 8.96 -2.06 -16.52
CA ASP A 53 9.29 -1.08 -17.58
C ASP A 53 8.08 -0.20 -17.99
N GLU A 54 7.07 -0.11 -17.12
CA GLU A 54 5.91 0.79 -17.27
C GLU A 54 6.20 2.21 -16.77
N MET A 55 7.22 2.37 -15.92
CA MET A 55 7.71 3.64 -15.42
C MET A 55 9.23 3.71 -15.51
N THR A 56 9.77 4.80 -16.05
CA THR A 56 11.24 4.97 -16.04
C THR A 56 11.74 5.39 -14.65
N PRO A 57 12.99 5.06 -14.27
CA PRO A 57 13.58 5.53 -13.02
C PRO A 57 13.63 7.07 -12.89
N GLU A 58 13.59 7.79 -14.02
CA GLU A 58 13.54 9.26 -14.04
C GLU A 58 12.13 9.78 -13.70
N GLU A 59 11.08 9.16 -14.27
CA GLU A 59 9.68 9.44 -13.94
C GLU A 59 9.37 9.08 -12.49
N GLU A 60 9.89 7.94 -12.03
CA GLU A 60 9.91 7.58 -10.62
C GLU A 60 10.60 8.70 -9.81
N GLY A 61 11.82 9.09 -10.16
CA GLY A 61 12.53 10.16 -9.43
C GLY A 61 11.81 11.52 -9.43
N PHE A 62 10.96 11.80 -10.43
CA PHE A 62 10.17 13.02 -10.54
C PHE A 62 8.94 12.99 -9.61
N MET A 63 8.16 11.91 -9.64
CA MET A 63 6.98 11.74 -8.80
C MET A 63 7.33 11.60 -7.30
N GLU A 64 8.53 11.11 -6.95
CA GLU A 64 9.02 11.04 -5.54
C GLU A 64 9.28 12.42 -4.91
N GLY A 65 9.47 13.43 -5.76
CA GLY A 65 9.90 14.75 -5.34
C GLY A 65 11.28 14.78 -4.65
N THR A 66 11.53 15.86 -3.90
CA THR A 66 12.80 16.06 -3.19
C THR A 66 12.87 15.41 -1.80
N GLU A 67 11.71 14.99 -1.27
CA GLU A 67 11.61 14.40 0.06
C GLU A 67 11.93 12.90 0.05
N GLY A 68 11.40 12.12 -0.90
CA GLY A 68 11.71 10.68 -0.96
C GLY A 68 13.17 10.38 -1.30
N LYS A 69 13.83 11.22 -2.12
CA LYS A 69 15.27 11.09 -2.42
C LYS A 69 16.15 11.00 -1.17
N LYS A 70 15.78 11.67 -0.06
CA LYS A 70 16.51 11.60 1.21
C LYS A 70 16.28 10.27 1.93
N VAL A 71 15.03 9.77 1.91
CA VAL A 71 14.63 8.51 2.53
C VAL A 71 15.32 7.34 1.85
N ARG A 72 15.34 7.32 0.50
CA ARG A 72 16.01 6.27 -0.29
C ARG A 72 17.54 6.32 -0.14
N GLU A 73 18.13 7.50 0.04
CA GLU A 73 19.57 7.66 0.33
C GLU A 73 19.92 7.12 1.74
N GLU A 74 19.06 7.32 2.73
CA GLU A 74 19.22 6.73 4.06
C GLU A 74 19.04 5.21 4.06
N GLN A 75 18.04 4.68 3.33
CA GLN A 75 17.85 3.24 3.20
C GLN A 75 19.02 2.56 2.46
N ARG A 76 19.50 3.16 1.36
CA ARG A 76 20.70 2.69 0.65
C ARG A 76 21.97 2.76 1.51
N LYS A 77 22.11 3.75 2.39
CA LYS A 77 23.23 3.83 3.34
C LYS A 77 23.14 2.73 4.40
N LYS A 78 21.95 2.44 4.94
CA LYS A 78 21.74 1.36 5.91
C LYS A 78 22.05 -0.01 5.32
N LYS A 79 21.55 -0.31 4.12
CA LYS A 79 21.77 -1.60 3.42
C LYS A 79 23.23 -1.86 3.02
N LYS A 80 24.07 -0.82 3.02
CA LYS A 80 25.51 -0.90 2.71
C LYS A 80 26.40 -1.03 3.96
N MET A 81 25.79 -0.92 5.15
CA MET A 81 26.44 -1.08 6.45
C MET A 81 26.11 -2.41 7.14
N GLU A 82 25.27 -3.24 6.52
CA GLU A 82 24.98 -4.63 6.88
C GLU A 82 25.75 -5.57 5.95
#